data_AF-V5GIP8-F1
#
_entry.id   AF-V5GIP8-F1
#
_cell.length_a   1.000
_cell.length_b   1.000
_cell.length_c   1.000
_cell.angle_alpha   90.00
_cell.angle_beta   90.00
_cell.angle_gamma   90.00
#
_symmetry.space_group_name_H-M   'P 1'
#
loop_
_entity.id
_entity.type
_entity.pdbx_description
1 polymer ?
#
loop_
_entity_poly.entity_id
_entity_poly.type
_entity_poly.pdbx_seq_one_letter_code
_entity_poly.pdbx_strand_id
1 'polypeptide(L)'
;YGYAATEGRLFHGTRKGNIDNICKYNFDWRLKGTARGHIFGQGVSFTPISYYATHYGDKTFEKVMIVANVLIGNKCVGAKNTVIPPTGYDTTTKENEHVYVKYDDNTF
;
A
#
# COMPACT_ATOMS: atom_id res chain seq x y z
N TYR A 1 -12.45 -13.84 -18.33
CA TYR A 1 -11.27 -13.21 -18.96
C TYR A 1 -10.39 -12.69 -17.85
N GLY A 2 -9.29 -13.38 -17.54
CA GLY A 2 -8.36 -12.96 -16.49
C GLY A 2 -7.56 -11.78 -17.01
N TYR A 3 -7.73 -10.61 -16.40
CA TYR A 3 -6.88 -9.46 -16.69
C TYR A 3 -5.45 -9.76 -16.26
N ALA A 4 -4.48 -9.39 -17.10
CA ALA A 4 -3.06 -9.61 -16.81
C ALA A 4 -2.63 -8.71 -15.65
N ALA A 5 -2.22 -9.31 -14.53
CA ALA A 5 -1.57 -8.61 -13.44
C ALA A 5 -0.07 -8.44 -13.73
N THR A 6 0.48 -7.32 -13.30
CA THR A 6 1.94 -7.07 -13.32
C THR A 6 2.47 -7.05 -11.90
N GLU A 7 3.64 -7.63 -11.67
CA GLU A 7 4.35 -7.53 -10.39
C GLU A 7 5.23 -6.27 -10.37
N GLY A 8 5.13 -5.47 -9.31
CA GLY A 8 5.90 -4.24 -9.12
C GLY A 8 6.66 -4.28 -7.80
N ARG A 9 7.96 -3.99 -7.84
CA ARG A 9 8.76 -3.84 -6.61
C ARG A 9 8.55 -2.44 -6.02
N LEU A 10 7.81 -2.36 -4.92
CA LEU A 10 7.38 -1.10 -4.31
C LEU A 10 7.84 -0.96 -2.85
N PHE A 11 7.85 0.27 -2.35
CA PHE A 11 8.21 0.62 -0.99
C PHE A 11 6.96 0.84 -0.12
N HIS A 12 7.01 0.33 1.10
CA HIS A 12 6.05 0.61 2.18
C HIS A 12 6.79 1.24 3.36
N GLY A 13 6.53 2.51 3.62
CA GLY A 13 7.04 3.18 4.82
C GLY A 13 6.18 2.86 6.03
N THR A 14 6.80 2.51 7.15
CA THR A 14 6.09 2.13 8.37
C THR A 14 6.88 2.54 9.61
N ARG A 15 6.26 2.39 10.79
CA ARG A 15 6.94 2.62 12.07
C ARG A 15 7.84 1.44 12.39
N LYS A 16 8.96 1.68 13.07
CA LYS A 16 9.92 0.63 13.47
C LYS A 16 9.25 -0.48 14.27
N GLY A 17 8.32 -0.14 15.16
CA GLY A 17 7.55 -1.12 15.95
C GLY A 17 6.64 -2.04 15.13
N ASN A 18 6.40 -1.77 13.86
CA ASN A 18 5.56 -2.60 12.99
C ASN A 18 6.38 -3.64 12.20
N ILE A 19 7.70 -3.50 12.11
CA ILE A 19 8.55 -4.34 11.24
C ILE A 19 8.40 -5.82 11.57
N ASP A 20 8.58 -6.21 12.84
CA ASP A 20 8.52 -7.61 13.25
C ASP A 20 7.15 -8.24 12.96
N ASN A 21 6.07 -7.48 13.20
CA ASN A 21 4.71 -7.95 12.92
C ASN A 21 4.47 -8.11 11.42
N ILE A 22 4.90 -7.15 10.59
CA ILE A 22 4.74 -7.26 9.13
C ILE A 22 5.57 -8.42 8.59
N CYS A 23 6.81 -8.60 9.04
CA CYS A 23 7.64 -9.72 8.59
C CYS A 23 7.07 -11.09 9.01
N LYS A 24 6.39 -11.16 10.16
CA LYS A 24 5.83 -12.41 10.68
C LYS A 24 4.44 -12.75 10.12
N TYR A 25 3.60 -11.75 9.91
CA TYR A 25 2.18 -11.93 9.59
C TYR A 25 1.75 -11.26 8.29
N ASN A 26 2.69 -10.72 7.51
CA ASN A 26 2.46 -9.90 6.34
C ASN A 26 1.76 -8.56 6.67
N PHE A 27 1.46 -7.74 5.65
CA PHE A 27 0.73 -6.49 5.81
C PHE A 27 -0.74 -6.75 6.12
N ASP A 28 -1.24 -6.23 7.25
CA ASP A 28 -2.66 -6.32 7.57
C ASP A 28 -3.41 -5.09 7.01
N TRP A 29 -4.11 -5.27 5.89
CA TRP A 29 -4.92 -4.21 5.28
C TRP A 29 -6.14 -3.82 6.14
N ARG A 30 -6.56 -4.69 7.07
CA ARG A 30 -7.74 -4.49 7.94
C ARG A 30 -7.40 -3.66 9.16
N LEU A 31 -6.12 -3.66 9.57
CA LEU A 31 -5.58 -2.62 10.42
C LEU A 31 -5.66 -1.34 9.61
N LYS A 32 -6.81 -0.65 9.65
CA LYS A 32 -6.99 0.70 9.12
C LYS A 32 -5.88 1.54 9.71
N GLY A 33 -4.78 1.66 8.95
CA GLY A 33 -3.51 2.08 9.49
C GLY A 33 -3.75 3.36 10.28
N THR A 34 -3.50 3.31 11.59
CA THR A 34 -3.64 4.50 12.45
C THR A 34 -2.61 5.58 12.06
N ALA A 35 -1.77 5.29 11.06
CA ALA A 35 -0.96 6.21 10.31
C ALA A 35 -1.81 7.16 9.45
N ARG A 36 -1.32 8.39 9.32
CA ARG A 36 -1.98 9.45 8.55
C ARG A 36 -2.22 9.00 7.11
N GLY A 37 -3.40 9.33 6.57
CA GLY A 37 -3.54 9.51 5.12
C GLY A 37 -4.00 8.29 4.31
N HIS A 38 -5.16 7.73 4.66
CA HIS A 38 -6.01 7.06 3.67
C HIS A 38 -6.55 8.12 2.70
N ILE A 39 -5.73 8.62 1.79
CA ILE A 39 -6.18 9.60 0.78
C ILE A 39 -6.76 8.86 -0.42
N PHE A 40 -6.17 7.72 -0.76
CA PHE A 40 -6.50 6.92 -1.94
C PHE A 40 -7.12 5.56 -1.58
N GLY A 41 -7.36 5.28 -0.30
CA GLY A 41 -7.95 4.01 0.13
C GLY A 41 -7.64 3.60 1.56
N GLN A 42 -8.53 2.80 2.15
CA GLN A 42 -8.41 2.19 3.48
C GLN A 42 -7.82 0.79 3.40
N GLY A 43 -6.66 0.68 2.76
CA GLY A 43 -5.86 -0.54 2.66
C GLY A 43 -4.37 -0.25 2.88
N VAL A 44 -3.52 -1.17 2.43
CA VAL A 44 -2.06 -1.04 2.54
C VAL A 44 -1.55 -0.21 1.38
N SER A 45 -0.86 0.89 1.69
CA SER A 45 -0.29 1.78 0.67
C SER A 45 1.16 1.41 0.35
N PHE A 46 1.46 1.33 -0.94
CA PHE A 46 2.79 1.14 -1.51
C PHE A 46 3.10 2.27 -2.49
N THR A 47 4.38 2.54 -2.73
CA THR A 47 4.84 3.58 -3.65
C THR A 47 6.08 3.13 -4.41
N PRO A 48 6.24 3.46 -5.70
CA PRO A 48 7.49 3.24 -6.43
C PRO A 48 8.58 4.25 -6.05
N ILE A 49 8.25 5.29 -5.27
CA ILE A 49 9.14 6.38 -4.88
C ILE A 49 9.52 6.20 -3.41
N SER A 50 10.79 5.87 -3.15
CA SER A 50 11.32 5.66 -1.80
C SER A 50 11.18 6.89 -0.89
N TYR A 51 11.42 8.09 -1.43
CA TYR A 51 11.23 9.34 -0.68
C TYR A 51 9.78 9.50 -0.20
N TYR A 52 8.80 9.13 -1.03
CA TYR A 52 7.39 9.21 -0.68
C TYR A 52 7.04 8.25 0.47
N ALA A 53 7.66 7.06 0.51
CA ALA A 53 7.48 6.10 1.59
C ALA A 53 7.93 6.69 2.95
N THR A 54 8.95 7.54 2.97
CA THR A 54 9.48 8.13 4.23
C THR A 54 8.44 8.95 5.00
N HIS A 55 7.39 9.45 4.34
CA HIS A 55 6.31 10.21 4.96
C HIS A 55 5.37 9.35 5.82
N TYR A 56 5.41 8.02 5.66
CA TYR A 56 4.54 7.06 6.36
C TYR A 56 5.23 6.35 7.54
N GLY A 57 6.53 6.58 7.72
CA GLY A 57 7.30 6.05 8.84
C GLY A 57 7.26 6.92 10.10
N ASP A 58 8.13 6.58 11.06
CA ASP A 58 8.32 7.39 12.28
C ASP A 58 8.76 8.82 11.94
N LYS A 59 8.45 9.79 12.80
CA LYS A 59 8.83 11.21 12.61
C LYS A 59 10.28 11.52 13.05
N THR A 60 11.13 10.51 13.09
CA THR A 60 12.54 10.58 13.46
C THR A 60 13.43 10.76 12.23
N PHE A 61 14.73 11.03 12.43
CA PHE A 61 15.70 11.04 11.35
C PHE A 61 15.94 9.65 10.77
N GLU A 62 15.93 8.62 11.63
CA GLU A 62 15.97 7.24 11.19
C GLU A 62 14.59 6.83 10.66
N LYS A 63 14.54 6.42 9.39
CA LYS A 63 13.34 5.93 8.72
C LYS A 63 13.51 4.45 8.40
N VAL A 64 12.43 3.69 8.50
CA VAL A 64 12.38 2.31 8.03
C VAL A 64 11.37 2.16 6.92
N MET A 65 11.67 1.27 5.98
CA MET A 65 10.79 0.91 4.88
C MET A 65 10.93 -0.58 4.59
N ILE A 66 9.85 -1.18 4.11
CA ILE A 66 9.81 -2.54 3.59
C ILE A 66 9.73 -2.45 2.06
N VAL A 67 10.50 -3.29 1.38
CA VAL A 67 10.38 -3.48 -0.06
C VAL A 67 9.59 -4.77 -0.30
N ALA A 68 8.50 -4.67 -1.04
CA ALA A 68 7.62 -5.79 -1.35
C ALA A 68 7.40 -5.90 -2.86
N ASN A 69 7.12 -7.12 -3.32
CA ASN A 69 6.68 -7.36 -4.68
C ASN A 69 5.15 -7.35 -4.70
N VAL A 70 4.56 -6.31 -5.27
CA VAL A 70 3.11 -6.08 -5.23
C VAL A 70 2.50 -6.47 -6.56
N LEU A 71 1.45 -7.30 -6.53
CA LEU A 71 0.66 -7.61 -7.72
C LEU A 71 -0.32 -6.46 -8.00
N ILE A 72 -0.14 -5.82 -9.15
CA ILE A 72 -0.96 -4.70 -9.63
C ILE A 72 -1.76 -5.21 -10.82
N GLY A 73 -3.06 -5.43 -10.64
CA GLY A 73 -3.96 -5.71 -11.74
C GLY A 73 -4.73 -4.46 -12.13
N ASN A 74 -6.06 -4.58 -12.19
CA ASN A 74 -6.91 -3.47 -12.59
C ASN A 74 -6.90 -2.39 -11.51
N LYS A 75 -6.57 -1.17 -11.93
CA LYS A 75 -6.42 -0.01 -11.06
C LYS A 75 -7.38 1.12 -11.39
N CYS A 76 -7.93 1.78 -10.38
CA CYS A 76 -8.72 3.00 -10.52
C CYS A 76 -8.23 4.09 -9.55
N VAL A 77 -8.60 5.35 -9.81
CA VAL A 77 -8.29 6.42 -8.85
C VAL A 77 -9.00 6.15 -7.54
N GLY A 78 -8.25 6.24 -6.44
CA GLY A 78 -8.72 5.97 -5.10
C GLY A 78 -9.34 7.17 -4.40
N ALA A 79 -10.18 6.88 -3.41
CA ALA A 79 -10.76 7.88 -2.53
C ALA A 79 -10.56 7.50 -1.06
N LYS A 80 -10.60 8.50 -0.18
CA LYS A 80 -10.37 8.33 1.27
C LYS A 80 -11.30 7.31 1.94
N ASN A 81 -12.52 7.20 1.43
CA ASN A 81 -13.54 6.31 2.00
C ASN A 81 -13.62 4.95 1.27
N THR A 82 -12.74 4.68 0.31
CA THR A 82 -12.69 3.38 -0.37
C THR A 82 -12.17 2.34 0.61
N VAL A 83 -13.05 1.42 1.03
CA VAL A 83 -12.68 0.25 1.87
C VAL A 83 -12.44 -0.98 1.02
N ILE A 84 -13.11 -1.04 -0.13
CA ILE A 84 -12.95 -2.08 -1.16
C ILE A 84 -13.03 -1.35 -2.51
N PRO A 85 -12.17 -1.66 -3.49
CA PRO A 85 -12.21 -1.06 -4.81
C PRO A 85 -13.52 -1.43 -5.55
N PRO A 86 -13.92 -0.67 -6.59
CA PRO A 86 -15.07 -1.03 -7.41
C PRO A 86 -14.92 -2.41 -8.05
N THR A 87 -16.04 -3.05 -8.39
CA THR A 87 -16.05 -4.36 -9.05
C THR A 87 -15.14 -4.38 -10.27
N GLY A 88 -14.25 -5.37 -10.34
CA GLY A 88 -13.30 -5.52 -11.43
C GLY A 88 -11.97 -4.81 -11.22
N TYR A 89 -11.78 -4.12 -10.09
CA TYR A 89 -10.51 -3.50 -9.70
C TYR A 89 -9.96 -4.17 -8.43
N ASP A 90 -8.64 -4.28 -8.33
CA ASP A 90 -7.94 -4.82 -7.16
C ASP A 90 -7.05 -3.77 -6.47
N THR A 91 -6.75 -2.68 -7.17
CA THR A 91 -5.86 -1.63 -6.70
C THR A 91 -6.52 -0.29 -6.85
N THR A 92 -6.36 0.59 -5.86
CA THR A 92 -6.61 2.01 -6.09
C THR A 92 -5.31 2.81 -6.13
N THR A 93 -5.30 3.90 -6.88
CA THR A 93 -4.10 4.70 -7.08
C THR A 93 -4.33 6.19 -6.81
N LYS A 94 -3.23 6.90 -6.58
CA LYS A 94 -3.19 8.34 -6.87
C LYS A 94 -3.26 8.53 -8.40
N GLU A 95 -3.81 9.65 -8.87
CA GLU A 95 -3.94 9.98 -10.31
C GLU A 95 -2.66 9.80 -11.12
N ASN A 96 -1.50 10.06 -10.52
CA ASN A 96 -0.18 9.92 -11.15
C ASN A 96 0.55 8.61 -10.76
N GLU A 97 -0.15 7.68 -10.13
CA GLU A 97 0.35 6.34 -9.76
C GLU A 97 1.57 6.34 -8.83
N HIS A 98 1.77 7.42 -8.07
CA HIS A 98 2.80 7.47 -7.02
C HIS A 98 2.39 6.66 -5.77
N VAL A 99 1.13 6.25 -5.67
CA VAL A 99 0.62 5.44 -4.57
C VAL A 99 -0.28 4.36 -5.16
N TYR A 100 -0.10 3.13 -4.68
CA TYR A 100 -0.94 1.97 -4.94
C TYR A 100 -1.49 1.48 -3.61
N VAL A 101 -2.81 1.33 -3.48
CA VAL A 101 -3.45 0.82 -2.28
C VAL A 101 -4.07 -0.53 -2.58
N LYS A 102 -3.74 -1.49 -1.72
CA LYS A 102 -4.11 -2.90 -1.83
C LYS A 102 -4.99 -3.31 -0.64
N TYR A 103 -5.96 -4.20 -0.88
CA TYR A 103 -7.10 -4.44 0.01
C TYR A 103 -7.28 -5.92 0.38
N ASP A 104 -6.30 -6.76 0.06
CA ASP A 104 -6.35 -8.19 0.34
C ASP A 104 -4.94 -8.75 0.54
N ASP A 105 -4.84 -9.88 1.24
CA ASP A 105 -3.55 -10.49 1.63
C ASP A 105 -2.83 -11.23 0.48
N ASN A 106 -3.49 -11.44 -0.66
CA ASN A 106 -3.00 -12.29 -1.75
C ASN A 106 -2.33 -11.49 -2.88
N THR A 107 -2.11 -10.19 -2.67
CA THR A 107 -1.63 -9.28 -3.72
C THR A 107 -0.33 -8.56 -3.37
N PHE A 108 0.39 -9.03 -2.34
CA PHE A 108 1.72 -8.54 -1.94
C PHE A 108 2.73 -9.68 -1.73
#